data_AF-A0A5C5YR11-F1
#
_entry.id   AF-A0A5C5YR11-F1
#
_cell.length_a   1.000
_cell.length_b   1.000
_cell.length_c   1.000
_cell.angle_alpha   90.00
_cell.angle_beta   90.00
_cell.angle_gamma   90.00
#
_symmetry.space_group_name_H-M   'P 1'
#
loop_
_entity.id
_entity.type
_entity.pdbx_description
1 polymer ?
#
loop_
_entity_poly.entity_id
_entity_poly.type
_entity_poly.pdbx_seq_one_letter_code
_entity_poly.pdbx_strand_id
1 'polypeptide(L)'
;MPSRIRDLLIVASLLTASALFLWRGSAQPPSAERVVSVTPASLSSEPQYEPVPQAIETITVGQRMWIGENPSAERDHRVGADITAPSEWRQMTLRCPKRDGTLADVVMLRPVNWLTERQVRPGGKVQIDVPECGISGLADVLAVGPCPEIAQGPGRVVTATFHHHAASTIYVAIEGVAEPIGTTPNHPFWSEAKQAFVRADQLSPGDEVRTLDGTACVLSLGPRGPPEPVYNLEVQFEHVYRIGDAGVLVHNGTPENCFDWARRKQSEIGGSVVRIDSPNPTRGKIPLPKYDADQYEHAVLVKGGKAYDPLHPEGIPARDYFDQVRKLNGYRSLGEARRNLGIRKN
;
A
#
# COMPACT_ATOMS: atom_id res chain seq x y z
N MET A 1 18.52 80.80 18.62
CA MET A 1 19.23 80.04 19.68
C MET A 1 20.58 79.57 19.13
N PRO A 2 21.60 79.31 19.97
CA PRO A 2 23.00 79.45 19.54
C PRO A 2 23.79 78.14 19.34
N SER A 3 24.75 78.17 18.40
CA SER A 3 26.11 77.55 18.41
C SER A 3 26.28 76.08 18.89
N ARG A 4 27.02 75.19 18.22
CA ARG A 4 28.50 75.17 18.06
C ARG A 4 28.90 74.07 17.02
N ILE A 5 29.72 74.34 15.99
CA ILE A 5 31.22 74.30 15.92
C ILE A 5 31.81 72.87 15.66
N ARG A 6 32.56 72.73 14.53
CA ARG A 6 33.57 71.69 14.16
C ARG A 6 33.09 70.26 13.83
N ASP A 7 33.79 69.41 13.07
CA ASP A 7 34.87 69.47 12.02
C ASP A 7 34.76 68.12 11.20
N LEU A 8 35.67 67.46 10.45
CA LEU A 8 37.13 67.58 10.19
C LEU A 8 37.59 66.80 8.91
N LEU A 9 37.87 67.48 7.78
CA LEU A 9 38.77 67.03 6.67
C LEU A 9 38.34 65.73 5.88
N ILE A 10 38.91 65.24 4.77
CA ILE A 10 39.69 65.69 3.56
C ILE A 10 39.44 64.59 2.47
N VAL A 11 39.05 64.86 1.21
CA VAL A 11 39.84 65.27 0.02
C VAL A 11 40.97 64.28 -0.36
N ALA A 12 41.28 63.89 -1.61
CA ALA A 12 40.57 63.76 -2.90
C ALA A 12 41.55 63.07 -3.91
N SER A 13 41.13 62.86 -5.17
CA SER A 13 42.02 62.86 -6.38
C SER A 13 43.01 61.68 -6.59
N LEU A 14 43.55 61.40 -7.79
CA LEU A 14 43.05 61.39 -9.19
C LEU A 14 44.19 60.86 -10.12
N LEU A 15 43.85 60.24 -11.28
CA LEU A 15 44.79 59.94 -12.43
C LEU A 15 45.90 58.88 -12.14
N THR A 16 46.61 58.22 -13.09
CA THR A 16 46.57 58.22 -14.58
C THR A 16 47.01 56.86 -15.21
N ALA A 17 46.70 56.73 -16.50
CA ALA A 17 47.04 55.77 -17.55
C ALA A 17 48.38 54.96 -17.60
N SER A 18 48.30 53.87 -18.39
CA SER A 18 49.25 53.33 -19.40
C SER A 18 50.59 52.64 -19.04
N ALA A 19 50.56 51.30 -19.16
CA ALA A 19 51.33 50.44 -20.09
C ALA A 19 52.88 50.26 -20.02
N LEU A 20 53.28 48.99 -20.22
CA LEU A 20 54.59 48.45 -20.67
C LEU A 20 55.84 48.62 -19.77
N PHE A 21 56.41 47.50 -19.29
CA PHE A 21 57.72 47.00 -19.78
C PHE A 21 57.98 45.52 -19.34
N LEU A 22 59.12 44.96 -19.77
CA LEU A 22 59.36 43.53 -20.01
C LEU A 22 59.92 42.70 -18.83
N TRP A 23 59.48 41.42 -18.78
CA TRP A 23 60.30 40.20 -18.64
C TRP A 23 61.22 40.00 -17.41
N ARG A 24 60.83 39.10 -16.49
CA ARG A 24 61.47 37.75 -16.31
C ARG A 24 60.65 36.85 -15.37
N GLY A 25 60.89 35.55 -15.46
CA GLY A 25 59.95 34.51 -15.00
C GLY A 25 59.75 34.40 -13.50
N SER A 26 58.53 34.07 -13.09
CA SER A 26 58.16 33.64 -11.74
C SER A 26 57.85 32.14 -11.74
N ALA A 27 58.25 31.44 -10.67
CA ALA A 27 57.87 30.04 -10.47
C ALA A 27 56.36 29.94 -10.18
N GLN A 28 55.74 28.86 -10.67
CA GLN A 28 54.32 28.60 -10.51
C GLN A 28 54.03 28.16 -9.07
N PRO A 29 53.21 28.89 -8.28
CA PRO A 29 52.81 28.44 -6.94
C PRO A 29 51.94 27.18 -7.05
N PRO A 30 51.93 26.30 -6.03
CA PRO A 30 51.28 25.01 -6.11
C PRO A 30 49.75 25.13 -6.31
N SER A 31 49.23 24.26 -7.17
CA SER A 31 47.79 24.10 -7.37
C SER A 31 47.12 23.71 -6.06
N ALA A 32 46.09 24.44 -5.64
CA ALA A 32 45.24 24.01 -4.55
C ALA A 32 44.44 22.77 -5.00
N GLU A 33 44.74 21.61 -4.43
CA GLU A 33 43.99 20.39 -4.71
C GLU A 33 42.54 20.56 -4.27
N ARG A 34 41.63 20.51 -5.25
CA ARG A 34 40.19 20.53 -5.01
C ARG A 34 39.82 19.17 -4.41
N VAL A 35 39.76 19.09 -3.08
CA VAL A 35 39.30 17.90 -2.36
C VAL A 35 37.89 17.55 -2.83
N VAL A 36 37.79 16.57 -3.71
CA VAL A 36 36.52 15.96 -4.09
C VAL A 36 36.12 15.06 -2.94
N SER A 37 35.10 15.46 -2.19
CA SER A 37 34.46 14.62 -1.18
C SER A 37 33.71 13.48 -1.88
N VAL A 38 34.44 12.45 -2.30
CA VAL A 38 33.86 11.20 -2.81
C VAL A 38 33.25 10.48 -1.63
N THR A 39 31.95 10.67 -1.41
CA THR A 39 31.17 9.78 -0.55
C THR A 39 31.35 8.36 -1.08
N PRO A 40 31.83 7.40 -0.28
CA PRO A 40 31.92 6.02 -0.75
C PRO A 40 30.50 5.54 -1.03
N ALA A 41 30.20 5.25 -2.30
CA ALA A 41 28.97 4.57 -2.65
C ALA A 41 28.97 3.21 -1.94
N SER A 42 27.95 2.96 -1.12
CA SER A 42 27.73 1.65 -0.52
C SER A 42 27.42 0.66 -1.65
N LEU A 43 28.45 -0.01 -2.15
CA LEU A 43 28.32 -1.16 -3.05
C LEU A 43 27.66 -2.29 -2.28
N SER A 44 26.32 -2.31 -2.28
CA SER A 44 25.52 -3.43 -1.79
C SER A 44 25.86 -4.66 -2.63
N SER A 45 26.63 -5.58 -2.06
CA SER A 45 27.10 -6.81 -2.72
C SER A 45 26.03 -7.91 -2.79
N GLU A 46 24.77 -7.56 -2.56
CA GLU A 46 23.62 -8.35 -2.98
C GLU A 46 23.63 -8.43 -4.52
N PRO A 47 23.39 -9.59 -5.14
CA PRO A 47 23.16 -9.64 -6.58
C PRO A 47 21.91 -8.82 -6.90
N GLN A 48 22.04 -7.79 -7.75
CA GLN A 48 20.89 -7.03 -8.21
C GLN A 48 19.98 -7.94 -9.03
N TYR A 49 18.91 -8.42 -8.39
CA TYR A 49 17.86 -9.18 -9.05
C TYR A 49 17.04 -8.21 -9.89
N GLU A 50 17.31 -8.19 -11.19
CA GLU A 50 16.45 -7.52 -12.17
C GLU A 50 15.13 -8.31 -12.31
N PRO A 51 13.97 -7.75 -11.92
CA PRO A 51 12.70 -8.45 -12.04
C PRO A 51 12.30 -8.52 -13.52
N VAL A 52 12.15 -9.74 -14.04
CA VAL A 52 11.69 -9.96 -15.43
C VAL A 52 10.17 -9.72 -15.49
N PRO A 53 9.68 -8.77 -16.33
CA PRO A 53 8.25 -8.57 -16.50
C PRO A 53 7.56 -9.80 -17.11
N GLN A 54 6.37 -10.12 -16.62
CA GLN A 54 5.57 -11.26 -17.08
C GLN A 54 4.11 -10.85 -17.24
N ALA A 55 3.47 -11.30 -18.33
CA ALA A 55 2.05 -11.07 -18.58
C ALA A 55 1.20 -11.79 -17.51
N ILE A 56 0.33 -11.06 -16.82
CA ILE A 56 -0.32 -11.50 -15.58
C ILE A 56 -1.20 -12.75 -15.75
N GLU A 57 -1.79 -12.94 -16.93
CA GLU A 57 -2.57 -14.11 -17.34
C GLU A 57 -1.73 -15.39 -17.47
N THR A 58 -0.40 -15.28 -17.52
CA THR A 58 0.54 -16.41 -17.56
C THR A 58 1.14 -16.74 -16.20
N ILE A 59 0.89 -15.93 -15.18
CA ILE A 59 1.40 -16.17 -13.82
C ILE A 59 0.63 -17.34 -13.21
N THR A 60 1.35 -18.27 -12.60
CA THR A 60 0.78 -19.46 -11.95
C THR A 60 1.13 -19.50 -10.48
N VAL A 61 0.25 -20.11 -9.69
CA VAL A 61 0.57 -20.42 -8.28
C VAL A 61 1.85 -21.23 -8.15
N GLY A 62 2.61 -20.99 -7.08
CA GLY A 62 3.93 -21.61 -6.83
C GLY A 62 5.11 -20.88 -7.47
N GLN A 63 4.90 -19.99 -8.44
CA GLN A 63 5.92 -19.05 -8.89
C GLN A 63 6.26 -18.06 -7.75
N ARG A 64 7.49 -17.52 -7.74
CA ARG A 64 7.87 -16.40 -6.87
C ARG A 64 7.77 -15.08 -7.62
N MET A 65 7.18 -14.09 -6.96
CA MET A 65 7.11 -12.72 -7.44
C MET A 65 8.02 -11.83 -6.60
N TRP A 66 8.94 -11.13 -7.26
CA TRP A 66 9.73 -10.08 -6.61
C TRP A 66 8.88 -8.82 -6.50
N ILE A 67 8.88 -8.21 -5.31
CA ILE A 67 8.00 -7.07 -4.97
C ILE A 67 8.77 -5.78 -4.66
N GLY A 68 10.09 -5.87 -4.45
CA GLY A 68 10.91 -4.79 -3.89
C GLY A 68 10.57 -4.51 -2.42
N GLU A 69 10.64 -3.24 -2.03
CA GLU A 69 10.15 -2.81 -0.72
C GLU A 69 8.61 -2.75 -0.71
N ASN A 70 8.01 -3.34 0.33
CA ASN A 70 6.63 -3.07 0.74
C ASN A 70 6.64 -2.02 1.88
N PRO A 71 6.26 -0.76 1.62
CA PRO A 71 6.27 0.32 2.61
C PRO A 71 5.09 0.23 3.62
N SER A 72 4.16 -0.70 3.42
CA SER A 72 3.15 -1.02 4.43
C SER A 72 3.75 -1.90 5.53
N ALA A 73 3.18 -1.81 6.73
CA ALA A 73 3.46 -2.72 7.85
C ALA A 73 2.47 -3.91 7.91
N GLU A 74 1.56 -4.04 6.93
CA GLU A 74 0.65 -5.19 6.84
C GLU A 74 1.46 -6.45 6.52
N ARG A 75 1.29 -7.51 7.31
CA ARG A 75 1.87 -8.83 7.06
C ARG A 75 0.87 -9.92 7.38
N ASP A 76 0.51 -10.72 6.38
CA ASP A 76 -0.49 -11.77 6.52
C ASP A 76 0.12 -13.11 6.89
N HIS A 77 -0.07 -13.50 8.14
CA HIS A 77 0.38 -14.79 8.68
C HIS A 77 -0.66 -15.91 8.51
N ARG A 78 -1.88 -15.66 7.98
CA ARG A 78 -2.99 -16.65 7.90
C ARG A 78 -2.63 -17.92 7.12
N VAL A 79 -1.71 -17.81 6.18
CA VAL A 79 -1.17 -18.92 5.35
C VAL A 79 0.35 -19.08 5.50
N GLY A 80 0.93 -18.56 6.59
CA GLY A 80 2.38 -18.57 6.81
C GLY A 80 3.15 -17.57 5.92
N ALA A 81 4.45 -17.42 6.20
CA ALA A 81 5.31 -16.43 5.52
C ALA A 81 6.02 -16.96 4.25
N ASP A 82 6.06 -18.28 4.06
CA ASP A 82 6.61 -18.97 2.89
C ASP A 82 6.02 -20.41 2.81
N ILE A 83 6.27 -21.17 1.74
CA ILE A 83 5.88 -22.59 1.58
C ILE A 83 7.14 -23.47 1.64
N THR A 84 7.58 -23.79 2.87
CA THR A 84 8.78 -24.63 3.10
C THR A 84 8.52 -26.13 2.96
N ALA A 85 7.27 -26.59 3.08
CA ALA A 85 6.87 -27.99 2.95
C ALA A 85 5.73 -28.17 1.94
N PRO A 86 5.98 -28.17 0.62
CA PRO A 86 4.93 -28.27 -0.40
C PRO A 86 4.07 -29.55 -0.30
N SER A 87 4.60 -30.62 0.28
CA SER A 87 3.87 -31.85 0.61
C SER A 87 2.69 -31.65 1.58
N GLU A 88 2.73 -30.61 2.41
CA GLU A 88 1.67 -30.23 3.35
C GLU A 88 0.63 -29.26 2.76
N TRP A 89 0.78 -28.93 1.47
CA TRP A 89 -0.09 -27.98 0.75
C TRP A 89 -0.82 -28.66 -0.42
N ARG A 90 -1.96 -28.10 -0.82
CA ARG A 90 -2.73 -28.57 -1.98
C ARG A 90 -3.12 -27.39 -2.86
N GLN A 91 -3.01 -27.58 -4.18
CA GLN A 91 -3.65 -26.70 -5.14
C GLN A 91 -5.13 -27.06 -5.24
N MET A 92 -6.01 -26.06 -5.23
CA MET A 92 -7.41 -26.23 -5.59
C MET A 92 -7.79 -25.30 -6.73
N THR A 93 -8.63 -25.79 -7.63
CA THR A 93 -9.23 -25.02 -8.72
C THR A 93 -10.71 -24.84 -8.41
N LEU A 94 -11.17 -23.59 -8.36
CA LEU A 94 -12.50 -23.20 -7.89
C LEU A 94 -13.25 -22.38 -8.93
N ARG A 95 -14.57 -22.55 -8.99
CA ARG A 95 -15.49 -21.61 -9.66
C ARG A 95 -16.18 -20.79 -8.58
N CYS A 96 -15.83 -19.52 -8.47
CA CYS A 96 -16.24 -18.64 -7.37
C CYS A 96 -17.41 -17.72 -7.78
N PRO A 97 -18.48 -17.60 -6.96
CA PRO A 97 -19.56 -16.64 -7.22
C PRO A 97 -19.12 -15.20 -6.94
N LYS A 98 -19.47 -14.27 -7.83
CA LYS A 98 -19.32 -12.82 -7.64
C LYS A 98 -20.64 -12.17 -7.26
N ARG A 99 -20.57 -11.05 -6.53
CA ARG A 99 -21.70 -10.23 -6.06
C ARG A 99 -22.58 -9.66 -7.18
N ASP A 100 -22.03 -9.56 -8.40
CA ASP A 100 -22.74 -9.13 -9.61
C ASP A 100 -23.47 -10.28 -10.33
N GLY A 101 -23.47 -11.50 -9.77
CA GLY A 101 -24.08 -12.69 -10.36
C GLY A 101 -23.21 -13.39 -11.42
N THR A 102 -22.04 -12.84 -11.76
CA THR A 102 -21.06 -13.51 -12.62
C THR A 102 -20.18 -14.47 -11.80
N LEU A 103 -19.22 -15.12 -12.46
CA LEU A 103 -18.31 -16.09 -11.84
C LEU A 103 -16.86 -15.69 -12.08
N ALA A 104 -15.98 -16.09 -11.16
CA ALA A 104 -14.53 -16.06 -11.33
C ALA A 104 -13.96 -17.48 -11.41
N ASP A 105 -12.93 -17.67 -12.22
CA ASP A 105 -12.01 -18.81 -12.14
C ASP A 105 -10.90 -18.47 -11.15
N VAL A 106 -10.63 -19.38 -10.21
CA VAL A 106 -9.60 -19.18 -9.17
C VAL A 106 -8.77 -20.44 -9.00
N VAL A 107 -7.45 -20.29 -8.97
CA VAL A 107 -6.53 -21.34 -8.53
C VAL A 107 -5.86 -20.85 -7.25
N MET A 108 -5.83 -21.66 -6.19
CA MET A 108 -5.13 -21.29 -4.96
C MET A 108 -4.44 -22.46 -4.27
N LEU A 109 -3.34 -22.15 -3.58
CA LEU A 109 -2.61 -23.04 -2.68
C LEU A 109 -3.12 -22.80 -1.26
N ARG A 110 -3.47 -23.88 -0.56
CA ARG A 110 -3.79 -23.83 0.87
C ARG A 110 -3.16 -25.02 1.63
N PRO A 111 -2.78 -24.84 2.90
CA PRO A 111 -2.34 -25.92 3.77
C PRO A 111 -3.40 -27.04 3.94
N VAL A 112 -2.96 -28.29 4.11
CA VAL A 112 -3.84 -29.46 4.25
C VAL A 112 -4.76 -29.36 5.47
N ASN A 113 -4.35 -28.73 6.58
CA ASN A 113 -5.24 -28.48 7.72
C ASN A 113 -6.36 -27.50 7.36
N TRP A 114 -6.08 -26.42 6.61
CA TRP A 114 -7.09 -25.47 6.13
C TRP A 114 -8.18 -26.15 5.29
N LEU A 115 -7.78 -27.07 4.39
CA LEU A 115 -8.71 -27.90 3.63
C LEU A 115 -9.53 -28.84 4.53
N THR A 116 -8.88 -29.46 5.52
CA THR A 116 -9.49 -30.44 6.42
C THR A 116 -10.56 -29.79 7.31
N GLU A 117 -10.25 -28.64 7.93
CA GLU A 117 -11.18 -27.81 8.71
C GLU A 117 -12.44 -27.46 7.91
N ARG A 118 -12.28 -27.14 6.62
CA ARG A 118 -13.35 -26.71 5.70
C ARG A 118 -13.96 -27.86 4.89
N GLN A 119 -13.57 -29.11 5.17
CA GLN A 119 -14.05 -30.33 4.52
C GLN A 119 -13.96 -30.31 2.98
N VAL A 120 -12.94 -29.62 2.46
CA VAL A 120 -12.76 -29.32 1.03
C VAL A 120 -12.53 -30.62 0.25
N ARG A 121 -13.34 -30.83 -0.79
CA ARG A 121 -13.31 -32.01 -1.65
C ARG A 121 -13.81 -31.65 -3.06
N PRO A 122 -13.27 -32.26 -4.14
CA PRO A 122 -13.81 -32.09 -5.49
C PRO A 122 -15.31 -32.40 -5.56
N GLY A 123 -16.06 -31.59 -6.32
CA GLY A 123 -17.52 -31.64 -6.37
C GLY A 123 -18.24 -31.13 -5.10
N GLY A 124 -17.48 -30.70 -4.09
CA GLY A 124 -17.99 -30.00 -2.92
C GLY A 124 -18.04 -28.48 -3.12
N LYS A 125 -18.45 -27.77 -2.06
CA LYS A 125 -18.43 -26.31 -1.99
C LYS A 125 -17.59 -25.83 -0.80
N VAL A 126 -16.96 -24.67 -0.93
CA VAL A 126 -16.16 -24.02 0.12
C VAL A 126 -16.46 -22.52 0.16
N GLN A 127 -16.52 -21.92 1.35
CA GLN A 127 -16.70 -20.48 1.51
C GLN A 127 -15.42 -19.75 1.10
N ILE A 128 -15.52 -18.84 0.13
CA ILE A 128 -14.45 -17.97 -0.35
C ILE A 128 -14.98 -16.54 -0.38
N ASP A 129 -14.22 -15.61 0.20
CA ASP A 129 -14.51 -14.18 0.18
C ASP A 129 -13.24 -13.44 -0.23
N VAL A 130 -13.30 -12.79 -1.40
CA VAL A 130 -12.22 -11.98 -2.01
C VAL A 130 -12.91 -10.73 -2.56
N PRO A 131 -13.30 -9.77 -1.68
CA PRO A 131 -14.22 -8.67 -2.01
C PRO A 131 -13.74 -7.75 -3.14
N GLU A 132 -12.43 -7.64 -3.33
CA GLU A 132 -11.73 -6.90 -4.38
C GLU A 132 -12.10 -7.40 -5.79
N CYS A 133 -12.17 -8.72 -5.98
CA CYS A 133 -12.62 -9.38 -7.20
C CYS A 133 -14.16 -9.47 -7.25
N GLY A 134 -14.86 -8.89 -6.27
CA GLY A 134 -16.29 -9.04 -6.05
C GLY A 134 -16.73 -10.44 -5.61
N ILE A 135 -15.80 -11.34 -5.27
CA ILE A 135 -16.07 -12.74 -4.91
C ILE A 135 -16.58 -12.82 -3.47
N SER A 136 -17.68 -13.53 -3.26
CA SER A 136 -18.21 -13.81 -1.91
C SER A 136 -19.22 -14.95 -1.95
N GLY A 137 -19.00 -16.00 -1.15
CA GLY A 137 -19.94 -17.11 -0.97
C GLY A 137 -19.34 -18.51 -1.21
N LEU A 138 -20.22 -19.47 -1.47
CA LEU A 138 -19.89 -20.89 -1.61
C LEU A 138 -19.42 -21.23 -3.03
N ALA A 139 -18.11 -21.11 -3.25
CA ALA A 139 -17.43 -21.52 -4.47
C ALA A 139 -17.50 -23.04 -4.70
N ASP A 140 -17.62 -23.45 -5.95
CA ASP A 140 -17.58 -24.86 -6.36
C ASP A 140 -16.12 -25.34 -6.48
N VAL A 141 -15.81 -26.44 -5.80
CA VAL A 141 -14.48 -27.06 -5.80
C VAL A 141 -14.38 -27.98 -7.01
N LEU A 142 -13.80 -27.49 -8.11
CA LEU A 142 -13.67 -28.25 -9.35
C LEU A 142 -12.61 -29.35 -9.23
N ALA A 143 -11.46 -29.02 -8.63
CA ALA A 143 -10.36 -29.94 -8.43
C ALA A 143 -9.58 -29.64 -7.14
N VAL A 144 -8.95 -30.68 -6.58
CA VAL A 144 -7.93 -30.58 -5.53
C VAL A 144 -6.79 -31.51 -5.94
N GLY A 145 -5.58 -30.96 -6.08
CA GLY A 145 -4.38 -31.68 -6.51
C GLY A 145 -3.21 -31.51 -5.54
N PRO A 146 -2.04 -32.09 -5.84
CA PRO A 146 -0.81 -31.78 -5.13
C PRO A 146 -0.50 -30.27 -5.19
N CYS A 147 0.34 -29.78 -4.29
CA CYS A 147 1.01 -28.50 -4.52
C CYS A 147 1.93 -28.64 -5.76
N PRO A 148 2.02 -27.63 -6.64
CA PRO A 148 3.07 -27.60 -7.67
C PRO A 148 4.46 -27.46 -7.03
N GLU A 149 5.50 -27.54 -7.85
CA GLU A 149 6.84 -27.14 -7.43
C GLU A 149 6.84 -25.65 -7.06
N ILE A 150 7.44 -25.32 -5.91
CA ILE A 150 7.59 -23.93 -5.46
C ILE A 150 8.91 -23.40 -5.97
N ALA A 151 8.85 -22.32 -6.75
CA ALA A 151 10.03 -21.71 -7.35
C ALA A 151 11.05 -21.29 -6.28
N GLN A 152 12.33 -21.44 -6.62
CA GLN A 152 13.45 -21.01 -5.79
C GLN A 152 13.88 -19.58 -6.17
N GLY A 153 14.51 -18.87 -5.24
CA GLY A 153 15.00 -17.50 -5.45
C GLY A 153 14.32 -16.46 -4.55
N PRO A 154 14.54 -15.16 -4.80
CA PRO A 154 13.99 -14.07 -4.00
C PRO A 154 12.49 -13.87 -4.25
N GLY A 155 11.87 -13.02 -3.44
CA GLY A 155 10.44 -12.71 -3.55
C GLY A 155 9.52 -13.69 -2.84
N ARG A 156 8.22 -13.47 -2.99
CA ARG A 156 7.14 -14.18 -2.28
C ARG A 156 6.40 -15.13 -3.22
N VAL A 157 5.89 -16.24 -2.68
CA VAL A 157 5.15 -17.22 -3.48
C VAL A 157 3.77 -16.65 -3.88
N VAL A 158 3.38 -16.84 -5.14
CA VAL A 158 2.01 -16.61 -5.60
C VAL A 158 1.14 -17.75 -5.05
N THR A 159 0.30 -17.46 -4.07
CA THR A 159 -0.58 -18.43 -3.40
C THR A 159 -1.99 -18.48 -3.98
N ALA A 160 -2.40 -17.51 -4.80
CA ALA A 160 -3.60 -17.61 -5.63
C ALA A 160 -3.49 -16.81 -6.93
N THR A 161 -4.30 -17.18 -7.91
CA THR A 161 -4.58 -16.41 -9.13
C THR A 161 -6.09 -16.33 -9.34
N PHE A 162 -6.58 -15.15 -9.71
CA PHE A 162 -7.99 -14.85 -9.94
C PHE A 162 -8.16 -14.34 -11.37
N HIS A 163 -9.12 -14.91 -12.11
CA HIS A 163 -9.46 -14.48 -13.47
C HIS A 163 -10.99 -14.34 -13.61
N HIS A 164 -11.45 -13.16 -14.01
CA HIS A 164 -12.87 -12.90 -14.28
C HIS A 164 -13.05 -11.70 -15.21
N HIS A 165 -14.25 -11.50 -15.74
CA HIS A 165 -14.62 -10.22 -16.36
C HIS A 165 -14.95 -9.18 -15.28
N ALA A 166 -14.53 -7.94 -15.49
CA ALA A 166 -14.94 -6.79 -14.69
C ALA A 166 -16.11 -6.06 -15.35
N ALA A 167 -17.19 -5.80 -14.61
CA ALA A 167 -18.35 -5.06 -15.14
C ALA A 167 -18.06 -3.58 -15.43
N SER A 168 -16.94 -3.05 -14.92
CA SER A 168 -16.39 -1.73 -15.19
C SER A 168 -14.89 -1.74 -14.93
N THR A 169 -14.11 -1.16 -15.84
CA THR A 169 -12.71 -0.81 -15.63
C THR A 169 -12.48 0.67 -15.87
N ILE A 170 -11.38 1.19 -15.32
CA ILE A 170 -10.84 2.51 -15.63
C ILE A 170 -9.42 2.35 -16.19
N TYR A 171 -8.96 3.38 -16.89
CA TYR A 171 -7.55 3.56 -17.16
C TYR A 171 -6.93 4.48 -16.11
N VAL A 172 -5.66 4.24 -15.77
CA VAL A 172 -4.81 5.18 -15.02
C VAL A 172 -3.56 5.42 -15.86
N ALA A 173 -3.41 6.64 -16.38
CA ALA A 173 -2.22 7.08 -17.12
C ALA A 173 -1.20 7.63 -16.13
N ILE A 174 0.05 7.18 -16.23
CA ILE A 174 1.12 7.46 -15.27
C ILE A 174 2.34 7.99 -16.03
N GLU A 175 3.04 8.95 -15.44
CA GLU A 175 4.23 9.57 -15.99
C GLU A 175 5.32 8.53 -16.31
N GLY A 176 5.92 8.63 -17.49
CA GLY A 176 6.92 7.67 -18.00
C GLY A 176 6.36 6.34 -18.52
N VAL A 177 5.09 6.00 -18.26
CA VAL A 177 4.46 4.77 -18.76
C VAL A 177 3.80 5.02 -20.13
N ALA A 178 4.11 4.19 -21.12
CA ALA A 178 3.61 4.37 -22.48
C ALA A 178 2.10 4.05 -22.63
N GLU A 179 1.65 2.94 -22.04
CA GLU A 179 0.26 2.47 -22.12
C GLU A 179 -0.47 2.64 -20.76
N PRO A 180 -1.64 3.29 -20.71
CA PRO A 180 -2.40 3.46 -19.47
C PRO A 180 -2.86 2.13 -18.84
N ILE A 181 -2.60 1.98 -17.54
CA ILE A 181 -2.93 0.78 -16.78
C ILE A 181 -4.46 0.60 -16.75
N GLY A 182 -4.95 -0.51 -17.31
CA GLY A 182 -6.34 -0.94 -17.15
C GLY A 182 -6.54 -1.63 -15.80
N THR A 183 -7.54 -1.20 -15.02
CA THR A 183 -7.78 -1.73 -13.68
C THR A 183 -9.24 -1.58 -13.23
N THR A 184 -9.67 -2.29 -12.19
CA THR A 184 -11.00 -2.08 -11.61
C THR A 184 -10.99 -0.82 -10.72
N PRO A 185 -12.10 -0.06 -10.63
CA PRO A 185 -12.16 1.18 -9.85
C PRO A 185 -11.67 1.04 -8.39
N ASN A 186 -11.88 -0.12 -7.79
CA ASN A 186 -11.53 -0.45 -6.41
C ASN A 186 -10.11 -1.00 -6.18
N HIS A 187 -9.32 -1.25 -7.23
CA HIS A 187 -8.00 -1.85 -7.07
C HIS A 187 -7.02 -0.85 -6.42
N PRO A 188 -6.21 -1.20 -5.41
CA PRO A 188 -5.45 -0.22 -4.66
C PRO A 188 -4.00 -0.02 -5.14
N PHE A 189 -3.63 1.25 -5.29
CA PHE A 189 -2.29 1.72 -5.66
C PHE A 189 -1.62 2.38 -4.46
N TRP A 190 -0.30 2.24 -4.30
CA TRP A 190 0.42 2.95 -3.23
C TRP A 190 0.49 4.45 -3.54
N SER A 191 -0.07 5.29 -2.66
CA SER A 191 0.04 6.75 -2.73
C SER A 191 1.10 7.26 -1.76
N GLU A 192 2.11 7.94 -2.27
CA GLU A 192 3.22 8.44 -1.44
C GLU A 192 2.80 9.61 -0.56
N ALA A 193 1.94 10.51 -1.05
CA ALA A 193 1.41 11.62 -0.27
C ALA A 193 0.63 11.16 0.99
N LYS A 194 -0.04 10.00 0.90
CA LYS A 194 -0.88 9.43 1.96
C LYS A 194 -0.20 8.32 2.76
N GLN A 195 0.93 7.79 2.27
CA GLN A 195 1.62 6.61 2.82
C GLN A 195 0.66 5.42 3.04
N ALA A 196 -0.21 5.19 2.07
CA ALA A 196 -1.30 4.22 2.14
C ALA A 196 -1.68 3.68 0.75
N PHE A 197 -2.37 2.54 0.73
CA PHE A 197 -2.98 1.97 -0.47
C PHE A 197 -4.35 2.61 -0.73
N VAL A 198 -4.50 3.26 -1.88
CA VAL A 198 -5.65 4.09 -2.28
C VAL A 198 -6.30 3.48 -3.51
N ARG A 199 -7.64 3.45 -3.55
CA ARG A 199 -8.38 2.94 -4.71
C ARG A 199 -8.03 3.71 -5.98
N ALA A 200 -7.95 3.02 -7.11
CA ALA A 200 -7.70 3.62 -8.41
C ALA A 200 -8.69 4.75 -8.77
N ASP A 201 -9.97 4.63 -8.37
CA ASP A 201 -11.00 5.67 -8.54
C ASP A 201 -10.97 6.82 -7.52
N GLN A 202 -9.99 6.81 -6.61
CA GLN A 202 -9.72 7.88 -5.63
C GLN A 202 -8.35 8.55 -5.86
N LEU A 203 -7.61 8.14 -6.90
CA LEU A 203 -6.42 8.85 -7.38
C LEU A 203 -6.82 10.13 -8.12
N SER A 204 -6.01 11.17 -8.00
CA SER A 204 -6.16 12.45 -8.69
C SER A 204 -4.97 12.72 -9.61
N PRO A 205 -5.14 13.47 -10.72
CA PRO A 205 -4.00 13.98 -11.49
C PRO A 205 -3.04 14.78 -10.59
N GLY A 206 -1.77 14.40 -10.58
CA GLY A 206 -0.75 14.94 -9.67
C GLY A 206 -0.52 14.14 -8.38
N ASP A 207 -1.27 13.07 -8.11
CA ASP A 207 -0.92 12.12 -7.04
C ASP A 207 0.35 11.33 -7.42
N GLU A 208 1.30 11.20 -6.50
CA GLU A 208 2.50 10.37 -6.67
C GLU A 208 2.22 8.91 -6.29
N VAL A 209 2.57 7.98 -7.19
CA VAL A 209 2.57 6.53 -6.96
C VAL A 209 3.99 5.96 -7.02
N ARG A 210 4.23 4.88 -6.27
CA ARG A 210 5.55 4.21 -6.20
C ARG A 210 5.80 3.32 -7.41
N THR A 211 6.95 3.50 -8.06
CA THR A 211 7.46 2.73 -9.21
C THR A 211 8.69 1.90 -8.79
N LEU A 212 9.34 1.21 -9.75
CA LEU A 212 10.62 0.54 -9.51
C LEU A 212 11.74 1.55 -9.23
N ASP A 213 11.81 2.61 -10.03
CA ASP A 213 12.89 3.61 -10.01
C ASP A 213 12.64 4.81 -9.07
N GLY A 214 11.51 4.81 -8.35
CA GLY A 214 11.16 5.85 -7.38
C GLY A 214 9.66 6.13 -7.30
N THR A 215 9.26 7.32 -7.76
CA THR A 215 7.86 7.77 -7.85
C THR A 215 7.52 8.21 -9.28
N ALA A 216 6.24 8.25 -9.62
CA ALA A 216 5.73 8.84 -10.86
C ALA A 216 4.36 9.49 -10.61
N CYS A 217 4.06 10.56 -11.34
CA CYS A 217 2.77 11.25 -11.23
C CYS A 217 1.66 10.50 -11.95
N VAL A 218 0.46 10.43 -11.36
CA VAL A 218 -0.78 10.14 -12.09
C VAL A 218 -1.07 11.32 -13.01
N LEU A 219 -1.16 11.08 -14.33
CA LEU A 219 -1.43 12.10 -15.34
C LEU A 219 -2.94 12.29 -15.57
N SER A 220 -3.68 11.19 -15.66
CA SER A 220 -5.14 11.19 -15.81
C SER A 220 -5.73 9.82 -15.52
N LEU A 221 -7.04 9.79 -15.26
CA LEU A 221 -7.83 8.57 -15.11
C LEU A 221 -9.21 8.76 -15.74
N GLY A 222 -9.86 7.67 -16.15
CA GLY A 222 -11.19 7.72 -16.73
C GLY A 222 -11.76 6.33 -17.10
N PRO A 223 -13.04 6.25 -17.51
CA PRO A 223 -13.67 4.99 -17.90
C PRO A 223 -12.93 4.30 -19.05
N ARG A 224 -12.77 2.98 -18.97
CA ARG A 224 -12.07 2.16 -19.96
C ARG A 224 -13.01 1.09 -20.53
N GLY A 225 -13.20 1.15 -21.85
CA GLY A 225 -13.72 0.06 -22.68
C GLY A 225 -15.11 -0.50 -22.33
N PRO A 226 -15.50 -1.60 -23.01
CA PRO A 226 -16.46 -2.57 -22.48
C PRO A 226 -15.77 -3.51 -21.46
N PRO A 227 -16.54 -4.31 -20.69
CA PRO A 227 -16.03 -5.35 -19.77
C PRO A 227 -14.91 -6.26 -20.33
N GLU A 228 -13.66 -5.94 -20.00
CA GLU A 228 -12.48 -6.74 -20.33
C GLU A 228 -12.21 -7.85 -19.30
N PRO A 229 -11.47 -8.92 -19.65
CA PRO A 229 -10.91 -9.85 -18.67
C PRO A 229 -9.93 -9.11 -17.75
N VAL A 230 -10.07 -9.31 -16.44
CA VAL A 230 -9.15 -8.80 -15.43
C VAL A 230 -8.56 -9.95 -14.63
N TYR A 231 -7.35 -9.71 -14.13
CA TYR A 231 -6.55 -10.67 -13.39
C TYR A 231 -6.09 -10.04 -12.08
N ASN A 232 -6.05 -10.85 -11.03
CA ASN A 232 -5.47 -10.50 -9.75
C ASN A 232 -4.68 -11.70 -9.20
N LEU A 233 -3.75 -11.44 -8.30
CA LEU A 233 -2.94 -12.45 -7.63
C LEU A 233 -3.29 -12.49 -6.13
N GLU A 234 -2.79 -13.49 -5.42
CA GLU A 234 -2.51 -13.41 -3.99
C GLU A 234 -1.02 -13.69 -3.81
N VAL A 235 -0.27 -12.71 -3.31
CA VAL A 235 1.17 -12.85 -3.06
C VAL A 235 1.38 -13.02 -1.57
N GLN A 236 1.93 -14.18 -1.18
CA GLN A 236 2.02 -14.63 0.20
C GLN A 236 2.71 -13.58 1.09
N PHE A 237 2.22 -13.44 2.32
CA PHE A 237 2.76 -12.63 3.41
C PHE A 237 2.71 -11.11 3.23
N GLU A 238 3.00 -10.59 2.04
CA GLU A 238 3.19 -9.15 1.79
C GLU A 238 1.97 -8.47 1.16
N HIS A 239 1.11 -9.23 0.46
CA HIS A 239 -0.07 -8.74 -0.27
C HIS A 239 0.18 -7.54 -1.21
N VAL A 240 1.37 -7.43 -1.77
CA VAL A 240 1.69 -6.44 -2.80
C VAL A 240 2.34 -7.06 -4.02
N TYR A 241 2.18 -6.42 -5.18
CA TYR A 241 2.88 -6.75 -6.41
C TYR A 241 3.09 -5.53 -7.30
N ARG A 242 3.78 -5.73 -8.43
CA ARG A 242 4.25 -4.70 -9.36
C ARG A 242 3.51 -4.84 -10.69
N ILE A 243 3.03 -3.74 -11.27
CA ILE A 243 2.30 -3.75 -12.56
C ILE A 243 2.74 -2.64 -13.53
N GLY A 244 2.61 -2.91 -14.83
CA GLY A 244 3.06 -2.01 -15.90
C GLY A 244 4.58 -1.91 -16.01
N ASP A 245 5.08 -1.26 -17.07
CA ASP A 245 6.52 -1.25 -17.39
C ASP A 245 7.37 -0.53 -16.32
N ALA A 246 6.80 0.46 -15.64
CA ALA A 246 7.45 1.15 -14.50
C ALA A 246 7.33 0.37 -13.16
N GLY A 247 6.70 -0.81 -13.15
CA GLY A 247 6.43 -1.63 -11.96
C GLY A 247 5.82 -0.85 -10.81
N VAL A 248 4.63 -0.29 -11.07
CA VAL A 248 3.82 0.45 -10.12
C VAL A 248 3.36 -0.48 -8.99
N LEU A 249 3.49 -0.04 -7.74
CA LEU A 249 3.16 -0.86 -6.57
C LEU A 249 1.66 -0.85 -6.27
N VAL A 250 1.06 -2.05 -6.28
CA VAL A 250 -0.38 -2.29 -6.00
C VAL A 250 -0.59 -3.37 -4.95
N HIS A 251 -1.79 -3.42 -4.36
CA HIS A 251 -2.17 -4.37 -3.32
C HIS A 251 -3.03 -5.53 -3.86
N ASN A 252 -2.83 -6.74 -3.34
CA ASN A 252 -3.53 -7.96 -3.74
C ASN A 252 -5.02 -7.96 -3.41
N GLY A 253 -5.44 -7.15 -2.44
CA GLY A 253 -6.85 -6.95 -2.11
C GLY A 253 -7.13 -5.54 -1.66
N THR A 254 -8.39 -5.20 -1.37
CA THR A 254 -8.66 -3.95 -0.63
C THR A 254 -7.96 -4.07 0.73
N PRO A 255 -7.16 -3.08 1.19
CA PRO A 255 -6.57 -3.13 2.53
C PRO A 255 -7.69 -3.33 3.56
N GLU A 256 -7.44 -4.13 4.60
CA GLU A 256 -8.48 -4.44 5.58
C GLU A 256 -8.79 -3.21 6.44
N ASN A 257 -9.70 -2.36 5.95
CA ASN A 257 -10.23 -1.22 6.68
C ASN A 257 -10.80 -1.68 8.04
N CYS A 258 -10.80 -0.77 9.00
CA CYS A 258 -11.15 -1.12 10.37
C CYS A 258 -12.59 -1.66 10.55
N PHE A 259 -13.50 -1.42 9.59
CA PHE A 259 -14.85 -2.03 9.64
C PHE A 259 -14.85 -3.51 9.25
N ASP A 260 -14.16 -3.88 8.17
CA ASP A 260 -14.04 -5.28 7.77
C ASP A 260 -13.20 -6.07 8.79
N TRP A 261 -12.14 -5.46 9.34
CA TRP A 261 -11.38 -6.02 10.47
C TRP A 261 -12.29 -6.30 11.68
N ALA A 262 -13.09 -5.31 12.10
CA ALA A 262 -13.98 -5.44 13.25
C ALA A 262 -15.08 -6.48 13.01
N ARG A 263 -15.56 -6.63 11.76
CA ARG A 263 -16.52 -7.65 11.34
C ARG A 263 -15.92 -9.05 11.34
N ARG A 264 -14.67 -9.23 10.87
CA ARG A 264 -13.96 -10.51 11.00
C ARG A 264 -13.79 -10.86 12.48
N LYS A 265 -13.29 -9.93 13.30
CA LYS A 265 -13.13 -10.12 14.75
C LYS A 265 -14.46 -10.42 15.44
N GLN A 266 -15.57 -9.83 14.99
CA GLN A 266 -16.92 -10.15 15.48
C GLN A 266 -17.31 -11.61 15.20
N SER A 267 -16.89 -12.19 14.07
CA SER A 267 -17.13 -13.61 13.78
C SER A 267 -16.26 -14.55 14.63
N GLU A 268 -15.02 -14.15 14.94
CA GLU A 268 -14.10 -14.92 15.79
C GLU A 268 -14.54 -15.00 17.25
N ILE A 269 -14.91 -13.85 17.86
CA ILE A 269 -15.14 -13.77 19.31
C ILE A 269 -16.53 -13.24 19.70
N GLY A 270 -17.35 -12.77 18.76
CA GLY A 270 -18.63 -12.11 19.06
C GLY A 270 -18.46 -10.71 19.68
N GLY A 271 -19.59 -10.05 19.95
CA GLY A 271 -19.64 -8.66 20.45
C GLY A 271 -20.36 -7.72 19.49
N SER A 272 -20.17 -6.41 19.65
CA SER A 272 -20.76 -5.39 18.79
C SER A 272 -19.68 -4.66 18.01
N VAL A 273 -19.79 -4.58 16.69
CA VAL A 273 -19.01 -3.62 15.89
C VAL A 273 -19.59 -2.23 16.12
N VAL A 274 -18.72 -1.28 16.44
CA VAL A 274 -19.03 0.12 16.73
C VAL A 274 -18.35 0.98 15.67
N ARG A 275 -19.14 1.68 14.86
CA ARG A 275 -18.62 2.72 13.96
C ARG A 275 -18.34 4.01 14.75
N ILE A 276 -17.33 4.73 14.30
CA ILE A 276 -16.86 6.02 14.82
C ILE A 276 -16.74 6.95 13.61
N ASP A 277 -17.82 7.68 13.34
CA ASP A 277 -17.91 8.64 12.24
C ASP A 277 -17.07 9.89 12.63
N SER A 278 -16.16 10.36 11.76
CA SER A 278 -15.28 11.51 12.01
C SER A 278 -15.80 12.76 11.27
N PRO A 279 -16.57 13.66 11.93
CA PRO A 279 -17.39 14.65 11.21
C PRO A 279 -16.63 15.89 10.71
N ASN A 280 -15.29 15.93 10.74
CA ASN A 280 -14.53 17.13 10.37
C ASN A 280 -13.08 16.86 9.93
N PRO A 281 -12.71 17.10 8.66
CA PRO A 281 -11.34 16.86 8.14
C PRO A 281 -10.26 17.77 8.75
N THR A 282 -10.62 18.84 9.47
CA THR A 282 -9.65 19.76 10.10
C THR A 282 -9.46 19.54 11.60
N ARG A 283 -10.24 18.64 12.22
CA ARG A 283 -10.22 18.40 13.68
C ARG A 283 -10.36 16.95 14.11
N GLY A 284 -10.78 16.06 13.21
CA GLY A 284 -10.92 14.63 13.47
C GLY A 284 -9.57 13.94 13.67
N LYS A 285 -9.26 13.54 14.91
CA LYS A 285 -8.09 12.68 15.22
C LYS A 285 -8.57 11.44 15.94
N ILE A 286 -8.68 10.35 15.19
CA ILE A 286 -8.86 8.99 15.74
C ILE A 286 -7.45 8.39 15.93
N PRO A 287 -7.19 7.52 16.93
CA PRO A 287 -5.93 6.79 17.03
C PRO A 287 -5.89 5.69 15.97
N LEU A 288 -5.58 6.08 14.74
CA LEU A 288 -5.58 5.22 13.56
C LEU A 288 -4.20 4.56 13.35
N PRO A 289 -4.14 3.38 12.70
CA PRO A 289 -2.97 3.00 11.93
C PRO A 289 -2.63 4.10 10.92
N LYS A 290 -1.34 4.32 10.60
CA LYS A 290 -0.92 5.34 9.61
C LYS A 290 -1.69 5.23 8.28
N TYR A 291 -2.01 4.00 7.88
CA TYR A 291 -2.66 3.64 6.61
C TYR A 291 -4.12 4.11 6.49
N ASP A 292 -4.77 4.52 7.58
CA ASP A 292 -6.18 4.93 7.60
C ASP A 292 -6.37 6.46 7.73
N ALA A 293 -5.31 7.27 7.65
CA ALA A 293 -5.33 8.70 8.01
C ALA A 293 -6.41 9.56 7.30
N ASP A 294 -6.82 9.17 6.09
CA ASP A 294 -7.86 9.83 5.28
C ASP A 294 -9.27 9.21 5.46
N GLN A 295 -9.42 8.11 6.20
CA GLN A 295 -10.72 7.45 6.39
C GLN A 295 -11.55 8.18 7.46
N TYR A 296 -12.58 8.90 6.99
CA TYR A 296 -13.55 9.60 7.85
C TYR A 296 -14.50 8.68 8.62
N GLU A 297 -14.39 7.36 8.45
CA GLU A 297 -15.10 6.34 9.24
C GLU A 297 -14.08 5.33 9.77
N HIS A 298 -14.03 5.16 11.10
CA HIS A 298 -13.29 4.08 11.74
C HIS A 298 -14.26 3.13 12.44
N ALA A 299 -13.83 1.91 12.76
CA ALA A 299 -14.66 0.97 13.49
C ALA A 299 -13.84 0.04 14.40
N VAL A 300 -14.43 -0.30 15.53
CA VAL A 300 -13.83 -1.20 16.52
C VAL A 300 -14.83 -2.29 16.91
N LEU A 301 -14.33 -3.47 17.25
CA LEU A 301 -15.13 -4.46 17.96
C LEU A 301 -15.14 -4.11 19.45
N VAL A 302 -16.31 -4.18 20.09
CA VAL A 302 -16.44 -4.06 21.55
C VAL A 302 -17.03 -5.36 22.12
N LYS A 303 -16.28 -6.00 23.02
CA LYS A 303 -16.68 -7.22 23.75
C LYS A 303 -16.11 -7.19 25.17
N GLY A 304 -16.91 -7.57 26.17
CA GLY A 304 -16.43 -7.84 27.54
C GLY A 304 -15.74 -6.66 28.24
N GLY A 305 -16.06 -5.41 27.87
CA GLY A 305 -15.40 -4.21 28.38
C GLY A 305 -14.07 -3.85 27.69
N LYS A 306 -13.60 -4.65 26.73
CA LYS A 306 -12.50 -4.32 25.81
C LYS A 306 -13.00 -3.74 24.49
N ALA A 307 -12.18 -2.89 23.88
CA ALA A 307 -12.26 -2.48 22.47
C ALA A 307 -11.06 -3.07 21.72
N TYR A 308 -11.30 -3.52 20.49
CA TYR A 308 -10.33 -4.21 19.64
C TYR A 308 -10.33 -3.55 18.25
N ASP A 309 -9.14 -3.31 17.71
CA ASP A 309 -8.87 -2.72 16.39
C ASP A 309 -7.53 -3.31 15.84
N PRO A 310 -7.06 -2.92 14.64
CA PRO A 310 -5.79 -3.42 14.10
C PRO A 310 -4.54 -3.08 14.95
N LEU A 311 -4.58 -2.03 15.76
CA LEU A 311 -3.48 -1.65 16.67
C LEU A 311 -3.50 -2.44 17.99
N HIS A 312 -4.69 -2.91 18.39
CA HIS A 312 -4.98 -3.58 19.65
C HIS A 312 -5.71 -4.91 19.40
N PRO A 313 -5.11 -5.89 18.69
CA PRO A 313 -5.77 -7.15 18.33
C PRO A 313 -6.19 -8.00 19.54
N GLU A 314 -5.47 -7.88 20.66
CA GLU A 314 -5.79 -8.50 21.95
C GLU A 314 -6.78 -7.70 22.81
N GLY A 315 -7.09 -6.48 22.37
CA GLY A 315 -8.04 -5.54 22.96
C GLY A 315 -7.55 -4.82 24.22
N ILE A 316 -7.68 -3.50 24.22
CA ILE A 316 -7.46 -2.64 25.40
C ILE A 316 -8.80 -2.32 26.10
N PRO A 317 -8.81 -1.81 27.35
CA PRO A 317 -10.06 -1.42 28.00
C PRO A 317 -10.82 -0.39 27.16
N ALA A 318 -12.09 -0.66 26.84
CA ALA A 318 -12.88 0.19 25.95
C ALA A 318 -13.03 1.63 26.48
N ARG A 319 -13.06 1.79 27.81
CA ARG A 319 -13.02 3.10 28.47
C ARG A 319 -11.81 3.93 28.02
N ASP A 320 -10.65 3.31 27.97
CA ASP A 320 -9.37 3.98 27.72
C ASP A 320 -9.20 4.25 26.23
N TYR A 321 -9.64 3.32 25.37
CA TYR A 321 -9.78 3.56 23.94
C TYR A 321 -10.67 4.78 23.65
N PHE A 322 -11.90 4.81 24.15
CA PHE A 322 -12.81 5.95 23.91
C PHE A 322 -12.37 7.24 24.62
N ASP A 323 -11.58 7.17 25.70
CA ASP A 323 -10.97 8.36 26.31
C ASP A 323 -9.79 8.90 25.51
N GLN A 324 -9.00 8.05 24.84
CA GLN A 324 -8.00 8.48 23.85
C GLN A 324 -8.67 9.19 22.68
N VAL A 325 -9.69 8.57 22.07
CA VAL A 325 -10.50 9.19 21.00
C VAL A 325 -11.09 10.54 21.47
N ARG A 326 -11.63 10.60 22.69
CA ARG A 326 -12.14 11.85 23.28
C ARG A 326 -11.05 12.93 23.40
N LYS A 327 -9.87 12.58 23.93
CA LYS A 327 -8.72 13.49 24.10
C LYS A 327 -8.22 14.05 22.77
N LEU A 328 -8.01 13.17 21.79
CA LEU A 328 -7.47 13.52 20.47
C LEU A 328 -8.37 14.50 19.71
N ASN A 329 -9.70 14.37 19.86
CA ASN A 329 -10.69 15.26 19.27
C ASN A 329 -11.08 16.47 20.16
N GLY A 330 -10.42 16.66 21.31
CA GLY A 330 -10.66 17.80 22.21
C GLY A 330 -12.01 17.82 22.93
N TYR A 331 -12.77 16.72 22.95
CA TYR A 331 -14.08 16.66 23.59
C TYR A 331 -13.98 16.68 25.12
N ARG A 332 -14.85 17.44 25.79
CA ARG A 332 -14.85 17.67 27.24
C ARG A 332 -15.34 16.46 28.04
N SER A 333 -16.10 15.55 27.40
CA SER A 333 -16.63 14.34 28.03
C SER A 333 -16.86 13.22 27.03
N LEU A 334 -16.94 11.97 27.51
CA LEU A 334 -17.34 10.81 26.68
C LEU A 334 -18.77 10.96 26.14
N GLY A 335 -19.66 11.65 26.86
CA GLY A 335 -21.01 11.96 26.38
C GLY A 335 -21.03 12.99 25.24
N GLU A 336 -20.07 13.91 25.21
CA GLU A 336 -19.86 14.83 24.08
C GLU A 336 -19.25 14.10 22.88
N ALA A 337 -18.21 13.28 23.10
CA ALA A 337 -17.62 12.44 22.05
C ALA A 337 -18.67 11.53 21.40
N ARG A 338 -19.49 10.82 22.20
CA ARG A 338 -20.54 9.91 21.70
C ARG A 338 -21.61 10.60 20.84
N ARG A 339 -21.93 11.88 21.10
CA ARG A 339 -22.89 12.63 20.28
C ARG A 339 -22.33 13.12 18.96
N ASN A 340 -21.03 13.44 18.90
CA ASN A 340 -20.40 13.99 17.71
C ASN A 340 -19.82 12.91 16.79
N LEU A 341 -19.32 11.80 17.34
CA LEU A 341 -18.63 10.74 16.59
C LEU A 341 -19.57 9.64 16.02
N GLY A 342 -20.84 9.98 15.79
CA GLY A 342 -21.82 9.10 15.14
C GLY A 342 -22.05 7.72 15.77
N ILE A 343 -21.63 7.49 17.02
CA ILE A 343 -21.39 6.15 17.60
C ILE A 343 -22.65 5.28 17.62
N ARG A 344 -22.78 4.47 16.55
CA ARG A 344 -23.83 3.49 16.33
C ARG A 344 -23.32 2.10 16.68
N LYS A 345 -24.15 1.33 17.37
CA LYS A 345 -24.06 -0.13 17.34
C LYS A 345 -24.83 -0.61 16.11
N ASN A 346 -24.22 -1.49 15.33
CA ASN A 346 -24.96 -2.39 14.45
C ASN A 346 -25.42 -3.62 15.26
#